data_AF-A0A348Z5N7-F1
#
_entry.id   AF-A0A348Z5N7-F1
#
_cell.length_a   1.000
_cell.length_b   1.000
_cell.length_c   1.000
_cell.angle_alpha   90.00
_cell.angle_beta   90.00
_cell.angle_gamma   90.00
#
_symmetry.space_group_name_H-M   'P 1'
#
loop_
_entity.id
_entity.type
_entity.pdbx_description
1 polymer ?
#
loop_
_entity_poly.entity_id
_entity_poly.type
_entity_poly.pdbx_seq_one_letter_code
_entity_poly.pdbx_strand_id
1 'polypeptide(L)'
;MVKEYRVDNRKRKKLIQDRIKKHPKWKKRKWVRYTLIVIVIAALIIMPLLPWIATDFIFDGRNIEEIGTDTLFNNLCLFLMFAVVFIFMPVFLYFRSLKNSCSDNIGWITDEILILTDKEINSGYRGSDRASIKEYYIEIIKYENIKKIVLNKYSQKLKIYGDMGLIVYSDYENDVVDHTKKYPNN
;
A
#
# COMPACT_ATOMS: atom_id res chain seq x y z
N MET A 1 -34.90 11.48 -0.57
CA MET A 1 -34.28 10.18 -0.26
C MET A 1 -33.00 10.40 0.52
N VAL A 2 -32.85 9.77 1.69
CA VAL A 2 -31.60 9.82 2.46
C VAL A 2 -30.86 8.49 2.26
N LYS A 3 -29.56 8.56 1.91
CA LYS A 3 -28.68 7.39 1.80
C LYS A 3 -27.47 7.58 2.69
N GLU A 4 -27.21 6.62 3.56
CA GLU A 4 -26.02 6.59 4.42
C GLU A 4 -25.03 5.55 3.89
N TYR A 5 -23.76 5.93 3.83
CA TYR A 5 -22.66 5.07 3.44
C TYR A 5 -21.59 5.08 4.54
N ARG A 6 -21.22 3.89 5.00
CA ARG A 6 -20.13 3.68 5.95
C ARG A 6 -18.95 3.03 5.27
N VAL A 7 -17.75 3.28 5.80
CA VAL A 7 -16.52 2.65 5.29
C VAL A 7 -16.58 1.13 5.45
N ASP A 8 -16.53 0.42 4.33
CA ASP A 8 -16.31 -1.03 4.32
C ASP A 8 -14.81 -1.32 4.43
N ASN A 9 -14.38 -1.74 5.61
CA ASN A 9 -12.98 -2.04 5.90
C ASN A 9 -12.38 -3.17 5.06
N ARG A 10 -13.19 -4.14 4.60
CA ARG A 10 -12.72 -5.23 3.72
C ARG A 10 -12.47 -4.68 2.32
N LYS A 11 -13.41 -3.91 1.78
CA LYS A 11 -13.24 -3.25 0.47
C LYS A 11 -12.09 -2.26 0.49
N ARG A 12 -11.90 -1.52 1.57
CA ARG A 12 -10.77 -0.58 1.74
C ARG A 12 -9.42 -1.27 1.53
N LYS A 13 -9.15 -2.38 2.23
CA LYS A 13 -7.89 -3.14 2.07
C LYS A 13 -7.68 -3.58 0.61
N LYS A 14 -8.74 -4.05 -0.05
CA LYS A 14 -8.71 -4.45 -1.46
C LYS A 14 -8.38 -3.27 -2.39
N LEU A 15 -9.02 -2.12 -2.18
CA LEU A 15 -8.77 -0.92 -2.99
C LEU A 15 -7.32 -0.43 -2.87
N ILE A 16 -6.75 -0.47 -1.67
CA ILE A 16 -5.33 -0.12 -1.44
C ILE A 16 -4.40 -1.04 -2.23
N GLN A 17 -4.64 -2.36 -2.18
CA GLN A 17 -3.83 -3.35 -2.91
C GLN A 17 -3.97 -3.20 -4.43
N ASP A 18 -5.19 -3.00 -4.93
CA ASP A 18 -5.46 -2.88 -6.37
C ASP A 18 -4.92 -1.58 -6.95
N ARG A 19 -4.85 -0.50 -6.17
CA ARG A 19 -4.29 0.79 -6.62
C ARG A 19 -2.80 0.67 -6.96
N ILE A 20 -2.02 -0.02 -6.13
CA ILE A 20 -0.58 -0.24 -6.38
C ILE A 20 -0.40 -0.92 -7.75
N LYS A 21 -1.23 -1.92 -8.05
CA LYS A 21 -1.20 -2.63 -9.34
C LYS A 21 -1.54 -1.72 -10.53
N LYS A 22 -2.36 -0.69 -10.32
CA LYS A 22 -2.75 0.28 -11.34
C LYS A 22 -1.71 1.39 -11.56
N HIS A 23 -0.75 1.58 -10.64
CA HIS A 23 0.21 2.69 -10.69
C HIS A 23 1.04 2.67 -11.99
N PRO A 24 1.19 3.79 -12.72
CA PRO A 24 1.96 3.84 -13.96
C PRO A 24 3.39 3.30 -13.83
N LYS A 25 4.12 3.71 -12.78
CA LYS A 25 5.45 3.15 -12.45
C LYS A 25 5.42 1.62 -12.25
N TRP A 26 4.42 1.09 -11.54
CA TRP A 26 4.27 -0.35 -11.30
C TRP A 26 3.99 -1.13 -12.60
N LYS A 27 3.16 -0.57 -13.48
CA LYS A 27 2.89 -1.13 -14.82
C LYS A 27 4.12 -1.08 -15.72
N LYS A 28 4.80 0.07 -15.81
CA LYS A 28 5.99 0.25 -16.66
C LYS A 28 7.11 -0.70 -16.27
N ARG A 29 7.31 -0.96 -14.97
CA ARG A 29 8.34 -1.86 -14.44
C ARG A 29 7.86 -3.31 -14.27
N LYS A 30 6.78 -3.71 -14.94
CA LYS A 30 6.24 -5.07 -14.89
C LYS A 30 7.30 -6.10 -15.33
N TRP A 31 7.97 -5.85 -16.45
CA TRP A 31 9.02 -6.73 -16.99
C TRP A 31 10.20 -6.88 -16.04
N VAL A 32 10.73 -5.77 -15.52
CA VAL A 32 11.84 -5.79 -14.54
C VAL A 32 11.50 -6.69 -13.34
N ARG A 33 10.27 -6.60 -12.83
CA ARG A 33 9.83 -7.45 -11.71
C ARG A 33 9.80 -8.93 -12.07
N TYR A 34 9.33 -9.31 -13.26
CA TYR A 34 9.37 -10.70 -13.70
C TYR A 34 10.80 -11.21 -13.87
N THR A 35 11.67 -10.42 -14.50
CA THR A 35 13.09 -10.79 -14.64
C THR A 35 13.76 -11.01 -13.29
N LEU A 36 13.53 -10.13 -12.31
CA LEU A 36 14.08 -10.30 -10.96
C LEU A 36 13.52 -11.56 -10.25
N ILE A 37 12.24 -11.88 -10.42
CA ILE A 37 11.66 -13.12 -9.87
C ILE A 37 12.31 -14.34 -10.50
N VAL A 38 12.49 -14.36 -11.82
CA VAL A 38 13.15 -15.46 -12.53
C VAL A 38 14.59 -15.63 -12.05
N ILE A 39 15.34 -14.52 -11.90
CA ILE A 39 16.72 -14.56 -11.37
C ILE A 39 16.76 -15.15 -9.96
N VAL A 40 15.84 -14.75 -9.08
CA VAL A 40 15.76 -15.29 -7.71
C VAL A 40 15.49 -16.79 -7.72
N ILE A 41 14.52 -17.24 -8.51
CA ILE A 41 14.17 -18.67 -8.61
C ILE A 41 15.36 -19.46 -9.17
N ALA A 42 15.97 -18.98 -10.25
CA ALA A 42 17.13 -19.62 -10.85
C ALA A 42 18.31 -19.69 -9.87
N ALA A 43 18.59 -18.61 -9.14
CA ALA A 43 19.67 -18.59 -8.16
C ALA A 43 19.44 -19.56 -6.99
N LEU A 44 18.20 -19.65 -6.47
CA LEU A 44 17.84 -20.57 -5.39
C LEU A 44 17.91 -22.04 -5.80
N ILE A 45 17.88 -22.34 -7.09
CA ILE A 45 18.01 -23.71 -7.61
C ILE A 45 19.46 -24.00 -7.98
N ILE A 46 20.10 -23.11 -8.76
CA ILE A 46 21.42 -23.35 -9.32
C ILE A 46 22.48 -23.29 -8.23
N MET A 47 22.51 -22.25 -7.38
CA MET A 47 23.58 -22.07 -6.40
C MET A 47 23.70 -23.24 -5.42
N PRO A 48 22.61 -23.80 -4.86
CA PRO A 48 22.71 -24.94 -3.96
C PRO A 48 23.08 -26.25 -4.69
N LEU A 49 22.81 -26.37 -5.99
CA LEU A 49 23.18 -27.54 -6.78
C LEU A 49 24.64 -27.51 -7.25
N LEU A 50 25.29 -26.34 -7.24
CA LEU A 50 26.67 -26.17 -7.70
C LEU A 50 27.67 -27.16 -7.04
N PRO A 51 27.68 -27.36 -5.70
CA PRO A 51 28.58 -28.32 -5.04
C PRO A 51 28.49 -29.75 -5.58
N TRP A 52 27.34 -30.14 -6.15
CA TRP A 52 27.08 -31.48 -6.67
C TRP A 52 27.30 -31.63 -8.17
N ILE A 53 27.03 -30.58 -8.94
CA ILE A 53 27.09 -30.63 -10.41
C ILE A 53 28.48 -30.21 -10.92
N ALA A 54 29.17 -29.38 -10.16
CA ALA A 54 30.49 -28.84 -10.51
C ALA A 54 31.49 -29.04 -9.35
N THR A 55 31.43 -30.22 -8.73
CA THR A 55 32.26 -30.58 -7.57
C THR A 55 33.74 -30.34 -7.84
N ASP A 56 34.24 -30.85 -8.96
CA ASP A 56 35.64 -30.74 -9.35
C ASP A 56 36.07 -29.28 -9.50
N PHE A 57 35.18 -28.39 -9.94
CA PHE A 57 35.48 -26.96 -10.07
C PHE A 57 35.46 -26.23 -8.73
N ILE A 58 34.58 -26.62 -7.82
CA ILE A 58 34.40 -25.94 -6.52
C ILE A 58 35.43 -26.39 -5.50
N PHE A 59 35.91 -27.62 -5.61
CA PHE A 59 36.77 -28.27 -4.63
C PHE A 59 38.17 -28.61 -5.17
N ASP A 60 38.66 -27.85 -6.15
CA ASP A 60 40.00 -27.95 -6.75
C ASP A 60 40.35 -29.36 -7.25
N GLY A 61 39.48 -29.92 -8.10
CA GLY A 61 39.68 -31.20 -8.77
C GLY A 61 39.33 -32.43 -7.93
N ARG A 62 38.86 -32.25 -6.70
CA ARG A 62 38.42 -33.35 -5.83
C ARG A 62 37.05 -33.88 -6.22
N ASN A 63 36.89 -35.20 -6.12
CA ASN A 63 35.61 -35.86 -6.38
C ASN A 63 34.71 -35.89 -5.13
N ILE A 64 33.43 -36.25 -5.33
CA ILE A 64 32.42 -36.31 -4.26
C ILE A 64 32.82 -37.24 -3.10
N GLU A 65 33.46 -38.37 -3.41
CA GLU A 65 33.86 -39.37 -2.42
C GLU A 65 34.98 -38.85 -1.50
N GLU A 66 35.90 -38.04 -2.04
CA GLU A 66 37.01 -37.40 -1.32
C GLU A 66 36.56 -36.27 -0.40
N ILE A 67 35.49 -35.56 -0.76
CA ILE A 67 35.01 -34.37 -0.04
C ILE A 67 34.11 -34.75 1.14
N GLY A 68 33.36 -35.83 0.99
CA GLY A 68 32.39 -36.30 1.97
C GLY A 68 31.09 -35.48 2.01
N THR A 69 30.02 -36.15 2.44
CA THR A 69 28.65 -35.60 2.43
C THR A 69 28.47 -34.39 3.34
N ASP A 70 29.18 -34.34 4.47
CA ASP A 70 29.06 -33.25 5.45
C ASP A 70 29.60 -31.93 4.91
N THR A 71 30.73 -31.97 4.20
CA THR A 71 31.32 -30.81 3.55
C THR A 71 30.42 -30.29 2.43
N LEU A 72 29.79 -31.18 1.67
CA LEU A 72 28.87 -30.82 0.59
C LEU A 72 27.57 -30.20 1.14
N PHE A 73 27.06 -30.73 2.26
CA PHE A 73 25.91 -30.16 2.96
C PHE A 73 26.22 -28.78 3.58
N ASN A 74 27.39 -28.60 4.18
CA ASN A 74 27.81 -27.29 4.70
C ASN A 74 27.93 -26.25 3.59
N ASN A 75 28.47 -26.64 2.43
CA ASN A 75 28.54 -25.76 1.26
C ASN A 75 27.16 -25.43 0.70
N LEU A 76 26.24 -26.40 0.61
CA LEU A 76 24.84 -26.16 0.25
C LEU A 76 24.23 -25.04 1.12
N CYS A 77 24.38 -25.15 2.44
CA CYS A 77 23.90 -24.15 3.40
C CYS A 77 24.54 -22.78 3.17
N LEU A 78 25.86 -22.73 2.92
CA LEU A 78 26.56 -21.49 2.59
C LEU A 78 26.04 -20.85 1.30
N PHE A 79 25.92 -21.62 0.21
CA PHE A 79 25.41 -21.12 -1.07
C PHE A 79 23.96 -20.63 -0.97
N LEU A 80 23.11 -21.30 -0.18
CA LEU A 80 21.76 -20.82 0.14
C LEU A 80 21.78 -19.48 0.86
N MET A 81 22.63 -19.35 1.89
CA MET A 81 22.79 -18.09 2.63
C MET A 81 23.27 -16.96 1.71
N PHE A 82 24.25 -17.23 0.83
CA PHE A 82 24.71 -16.27 -0.17
C PHE A 82 23.58 -15.86 -1.13
N ALA A 83 22.80 -16.80 -1.64
CA ALA A 83 21.66 -16.50 -2.52
C ALA A 83 20.62 -15.62 -1.82
N VAL A 84 20.32 -15.88 -0.54
CA VAL A 84 19.37 -15.08 0.25
C VAL A 84 19.90 -13.65 0.47
N VAL A 85 21.15 -13.51 0.90
CA VAL A 85 21.71 -12.19 1.26
C VAL A 85 21.99 -11.33 0.03
N PHE A 86 22.59 -11.91 -1.01
CA PHE A 86 23.08 -11.12 -2.15
C PHE A 86 22.09 -11.00 -3.31
N ILE A 87 21.09 -11.89 -3.39
CA ILE A 87 20.14 -11.89 -4.50
C ILE A 87 18.73 -11.59 -3.98
N PHE A 88 18.24 -12.36 -3.01
CA PHE A 88 16.88 -12.18 -2.51
C PHE A 88 16.69 -10.84 -1.79
N MET A 89 17.61 -10.45 -0.90
CA MET A 89 17.46 -9.22 -0.11
C MET A 89 17.45 -7.94 -0.98
N PRO A 90 18.35 -7.73 -1.97
CA PRO A 90 18.26 -6.58 -2.86
C PRO A 90 16.97 -6.56 -3.69
N VAL A 91 16.53 -7.72 -4.17
CA VAL A 91 15.26 -7.83 -4.91
C VAL A 91 14.09 -7.47 -4.01
N PHE A 92 14.04 -7.99 -2.78
CA PHE A 92 13.01 -7.65 -1.82
C PHE A 92 12.97 -6.15 -1.51
N LEU A 93 14.13 -5.54 -1.27
CA LEU A 93 14.27 -4.10 -1.04
C LEU A 93 13.78 -3.29 -2.26
N TYR A 94 14.12 -3.71 -3.47
CA TYR A 94 13.62 -3.10 -4.70
C TYR A 94 12.09 -3.15 -4.79
N PHE A 95 11.48 -4.31 -4.55
CA PHE A 95 10.03 -4.46 -4.57
C PHE A 95 9.36 -3.60 -3.48
N ARG A 96 9.92 -3.55 -2.28
CA ARG A 96 9.41 -2.74 -1.17
C ARG A 96 9.52 -1.24 -1.47
N SER A 97 10.67 -0.80 -1.98
CA SER A 97 10.88 0.59 -2.39
C SER A 97 9.92 1.00 -3.51
N LEU A 98 9.77 0.15 -4.54
CA LEU A 98 8.83 0.40 -5.63
C LEU A 98 7.39 0.47 -5.11
N LYS A 99 7.00 -0.44 -4.22
CA LYS A 99 5.67 -0.46 -3.60
C LYS A 99 5.40 0.82 -2.81
N ASN A 100 6.36 1.26 -1.99
CA ASN A 100 6.25 2.50 -1.22
C ASN A 100 6.15 3.72 -2.14
N SER A 101 6.93 3.77 -3.22
CA SER A 101 6.87 4.86 -4.21
C SER A 101 5.56 4.91 -5.01
N CYS A 102 4.79 3.81 -5.02
CA CYS A 102 3.48 3.72 -5.66
C CYS A 102 2.33 3.82 -4.64
N SER A 103 2.66 3.82 -3.35
CA SER A 103 1.73 3.99 -2.24
C SER A 103 1.54 5.48 -2.01
N ASP A 104 0.67 6.12 -2.78
CA ASP A 104 0.18 7.45 -2.39
C ASP A 104 -0.46 7.32 -1.01
N ASN A 105 0.08 8.04 -0.03
CA ASN A 105 -0.50 8.18 1.31
C ASN A 105 -1.83 8.91 1.18
N ILE A 106 -2.88 8.15 0.89
CA ILE A 106 -4.24 8.63 1.10
C ILE A 106 -4.54 8.29 2.56
N GLY A 107 -4.56 9.32 3.41
CA GLY A 107 -5.18 9.23 4.72
C GLY A 107 -6.62 8.79 4.49
N TRP A 108 -6.90 7.52 4.78
CA TRP A 108 -8.26 7.02 4.81
C TRP A 108 -8.74 7.25 6.24
N ILE A 109 -9.72 8.11 6.40
CA ILE A 109 -10.29 8.38 7.71
C ILE A 109 -11.09 7.14 8.09
N THR A 110 -10.74 6.53 9.23
CA THR A 110 -11.21 5.19 9.60
C THR A 110 -12.69 5.12 9.95
N ASP A 111 -13.33 6.27 10.15
CA ASP A 111 -14.70 6.40 10.66
C ASP A 111 -15.49 7.46 9.87
N GLU A 112 -15.26 7.50 8.56
CA GLU A 112 -16.02 8.37 7.65
C GLU A 112 -17.44 7.84 7.44
N ILE A 113 -18.43 8.70 7.62
CA ILE A 113 -19.84 8.46 7.33
C ILE A 113 -20.25 9.49 6.28
N LEU A 114 -20.72 9.02 5.14
CA LEU A 114 -21.24 9.87 4.07
C LEU A 114 -22.76 9.75 4.04
N ILE A 115 -23.44 10.86 4.27
CA ILE A 115 -24.89 10.98 4.19
C ILE A 115 -25.23 11.81 2.96
N LEU A 116 -25.95 11.20 2.02
CA LEU A 116 -26.49 11.87 0.85
C LEU A 116 -27.96 12.16 1.10
N THR A 117 -28.34 13.43 1.00
CA THR A 117 -29.73 13.87 1.01
C THR A 117 -30.12 14.39 -0.37
N ASP A 118 -31.37 14.86 -0.53
CA ASP A 118 -31.83 15.44 -1.79
C ASP A 118 -31.24 16.82 -2.08
N LYS A 119 -30.64 17.49 -1.08
CA LYS A 119 -30.16 18.87 -1.19
C LYS A 119 -28.67 19.05 -0.90
N GLU A 120 -28.08 18.13 -0.14
CA GLU A 120 -26.70 18.26 0.35
C GLU A 120 -26.02 16.91 0.56
N ILE A 121 -24.70 16.99 0.61
CA ILE A 121 -23.77 15.92 0.94
C ILE A 121 -23.15 16.26 2.29
N ASN A 122 -23.28 15.35 3.25
CA ASN A 122 -22.72 15.50 4.59
C ASN A 122 -21.68 14.40 4.80
N SER A 123 -20.45 14.79 5.09
CA SER A 123 -19.33 13.89 5.38
C SER A 123 -18.90 14.07 6.84
N GLY A 124 -19.22 13.09 7.67
CA GLY A 124 -18.84 13.05 9.08
C GLY A 124 -17.59 12.19 9.26
N TYR A 125 -16.57 12.66 9.98
CA TYR A 125 -15.35 11.90 10.18
C TYR A 125 -14.60 12.30 11.45
N ARG A 126 -13.84 11.37 12.03
CA ARG A 126 -13.01 11.63 13.22
C ARG A 126 -11.59 12.06 12.81
N GLY A 127 -10.98 12.97 13.57
CA GLY A 127 -9.61 13.41 13.31
C GLY A 127 -8.60 12.25 13.35
N SER A 128 -7.62 12.25 12.43
CA SER A 128 -6.63 11.17 12.31
C SER A 128 -5.43 11.30 13.24
N ASP A 129 -5.17 12.50 13.74
CA ASP A 129 -3.97 12.79 14.52
C ASP A 129 -4.25 12.67 16.02
N ARG A 130 -3.21 12.38 16.83
CA ARG A 130 -3.35 12.20 18.29
C ARG A 130 -4.02 13.39 18.99
N ALA A 131 -3.82 14.61 18.48
CA ALA A 131 -4.42 15.82 19.02
C ALA A 131 -5.93 15.91 18.68
N SER A 132 -6.32 15.52 17.47
CA SER A 132 -7.68 15.63 16.94
C SER A 132 -8.52 14.35 17.08
N ILE A 133 -7.99 13.30 17.70
CA ILE A 133 -8.66 11.98 17.73
C ILE A 133 -9.98 11.99 18.49
N LYS A 134 -10.16 12.97 19.39
CA LYS A 134 -11.42 13.19 20.13
C LYS A 134 -12.40 14.05 19.34
N GLU A 135 -11.91 14.82 18.37
CA GLU A 135 -12.72 15.73 17.59
C GLU A 135 -13.45 14.99 16.47
N TYR A 136 -14.69 15.40 16.24
CA TYR A 136 -15.51 14.92 15.14
C TYR A 136 -15.86 16.08 14.21
N TYR A 137 -15.65 15.86 12.92
CA TYR A 137 -15.79 16.87 11.88
C TYR A 137 -16.99 16.51 11.02
N ILE A 138 -17.84 17.48 10.71
CA ILE A 138 -18.92 17.33 9.75
C ILE A 138 -18.75 18.38 8.65
N GLU A 139 -18.39 17.92 7.46
CA GLU A 139 -18.35 18.73 6.25
C GLU A 139 -19.70 18.65 5.53
N ILE A 140 -20.28 19.80 5.22
CA ILE A 140 -21.58 19.92 4.56
C ILE A 140 -21.40 20.71 3.28
N ILE A 141 -21.81 20.14 2.15
CA ILE A 141 -21.86 20.84 0.86
C ILE A 141 -23.23 20.67 0.23
N LYS A 142 -23.90 21.81 -0.02
CA LYS A 142 -25.16 21.84 -0.75
C LYS A 142 -24.90 21.67 -2.24
N TYR A 143 -25.78 20.96 -2.94
CA TYR A 143 -25.59 20.69 -4.38
C TYR A 143 -25.52 21.99 -5.21
N GLU A 144 -26.28 23.03 -4.81
CA GLU A 144 -26.25 24.36 -5.43
C GLU A 144 -24.88 25.05 -5.35
N ASN A 145 -24.07 24.70 -4.35
CA ASN A 145 -22.76 25.30 -4.11
C ASN A 145 -21.60 24.52 -4.77
N ILE A 146 -21.90 23.40 -5.43
CA ILE A 146 -20.87 22.59 -6.10
C ILE A 146 -20.48 23.29 -7.41
N LYS A 147 -19.21 23.70 -7.49
CA LYS A 147 -18.62 24.34 -8.67
C LYS A 147 -18.03 23.31 -9.63
N LYS A 148 -17.44 22.22 -9.11
CA LYS A 148 -16.76 21.21 -9.94
C LYS A 148 -16.69 19.86 -9.24
N ILE A 149 -16.82 18.79 -10.02
CA ILE A 149 -16.62 17.41 -9.55
C ILE A 149 -15.52 16.78 -10.40
N VAL A 150 -14.47 16.24 -9.75
CA VAL A 150 -13.36 15.57 -10.41
C VAL A 150 -13.23 14.15 -9.89
N LEU A 151 -13.45 13.18 -10.77
CA LEU A 151 -13.20 11.78 -10.48
C LEU A 151 -11.78 11.41 -10.93
N ASN A 152 -10.89 11.18 -9.97
CA ASN A 152 -9.61 10.55 -10.25
C ASN A 152 -9.81 9.03 -10.35
N LYS A 153 -9.88 8.52 -11.59
CA LYS A 153 -10.05 7.08 -11.88
C LYS A 153 -8.89 6.23 -11.33
N TYR A 154 -7.69 6.79 -11.26
CA TYR A 154 -6.51 6.10 -10.77
C TYR A 154 -6.56 5.91 -9.25
N SER A 155 -6.78 7.00 -8.51
CA SER A 155 -6.90 6.94 -7.06
C SER A 155 -8.30 6.52 -6.59
N GLN A 156 -9.26 6.34 -7.49
CA GLN A 156 -10.67 6.12 -7.17
C GLN A 156 -11.18 7.13 -6.13
N LYS A 157 -10.76 8.39 -6.29
CA LYS A 157 -11.11 9.50 -5.40
C LYS A 157 -12.02 10.45 -6.15
N LEU A 158 -13.18 10.72 -5.58
CA LEU A 158 -14.03 11.83 -5.99
C LEU A 158 -13.56 13.07 -5.24
N LYS A 159 -13.30 14.16 -5.95
CA LYS A 159 -13.07 15.48 -5.37
C LYS A 159 -14.23 16.39 -5.77
N ILE A 160 -14.82 17.03 -4.78
CA ILE A 160 -15.92 17.98 -4.98
C ILE A 160 -15.40 19.34 -4.54
N TYR A 161 -15.56 20.33 -5.42
CA TYR A 161 -15.10 21.69 -5.24
C TYR A 161 -16.31 22.62 -5.16
N GLY A 162 -16.30 23.56 -4.24
CA GLY A 162 -17.47 24.39 -3.93
C GLY A 162 -17.40 25.02 -2.56
N ASP A 163 -18.45 25.75 -2.21
CA ASP A 163 -18.53 26.42 -0.91
C ASP A 163 -19.09 25.44 0.13
N MET A 164 -18.31 25.18 1.17
CA MET A 164 -18.61 24.17 2.19
C MET A 164 -18.75 24.78 3.59
N GLY A 165 -19.63 24.18 4.38
CA GLY A 165 -19.69 24.37 5.82
C GLY A 165 -18.91 23.27 6.53
N LEU A 166 -18.27 23.62 7.63
CA LEU A 166 -17.63 22.69 8.56
C LEU A 166 -18.18 22.93 9.95
N ILE A 167 -18.58 21.85 10.60
CA ILE A 167 -18.91 21.81 12.02
C ILE A 167 -17.87 20.94 12.71
N VAL A 168 -17.26 21.43 13.78
CA VAL A 168 -16.28 20.69 14.57
C VAL A 168 -16.85 20.48 15.97
N TYR A 169 -16.93 19.23 16.39
CA TYR A 169 -17.34 18.80 17.71
C TYR A 169 -16.09 18.44 18.52
N SER A 170 -15.97 18.96 19.73
CA SER A 170 -14.96 18.51 20.69
C SER A 170 -15.39 17.21 21.38
N ASP A 171 -16.70 17.00 21.51
CA ASP A 171 -17.31 15.73 21.94
C ASP A 171 -18.63 15.50 21.18
N TYR A 172 -18.62 14.53 20.26
CA TYR A 172 -19.80 14.22 19.43
C TYR A 172 -20.89 13.46 20.18
N GLU A 173 -20.54 12.65 21.19
CA GLU A 173 -21.54 11.85 21.92
C GLU A 173 -22.40 12.73 22.84
N ASN A 174 -21.81 13.82 23.34
CA ASN A 174 -22.48 14.80 24.19
C ASN A 174 -22.89 16.09 23.45
N ASP A 175 -22.83 16.10 22.11
CA ASP A 175 -23.21 17.21 21.23
C ASP A 175 -22.49 18.55 21.54
N VAL A 176 -21.23 18.47 21.99
CA VAL A 176 -20.43 19.65 22.32
C VAL A 176 -19.74 20.18 21.08
N VAL A 177 -20.30 21.26 20.52
CA VAL A 177 -19.74 21.97 19.38
C VAL A 177 -18.58 22.85 19.83
N ASP A 178 -17.42 22.69 19.20
CA ASP A 178 -16.28 23.58 19.40
C ASP A 178 -16.42 24.84 18.54
N HIS A 179 -16.58 24.67 17.22
CA HIS A 179 -16.82 25.80 16.32
C HIS A 179 -17.46 25.40 14.98
N THR A 180 -18.05 26.39 14.29
CA THR A 180 -18.55 26.27 12.92
C THR A 180 -17.85 27.26 12.01
N LYS A 181 -17.47 26.81 10.80
CA LYS A 181 -16.78 27.64 9.80
C LYS A 181 -17.39 27.44 8.41
N LYS A 182 -17.37 28.49 7.60
CA LYS A 182 -17.64 28.41 6.16
C LYS A 182 -16.36 28.73 5.43
N TYR A 183 -15.99 27.92 4.44
CA TYR A 183 -14.82 28.19 3.62
C TYR A 183 -15.00 27.70 2.18
N PRO A 184 -14.38 28.39 1.21
CA PRO A 184 -14.32 27.91 -0.16
C PRO A 184 -13.39 26.69 -0.25
N ASN A 185 -13.87 25.60 -0.83
CA ASN A 185 -13.06 24.43 -1.15
C ASN A 185 -12.59 24.53 -2.60
N ASN A 186 -11.34 24.98 -2.78
CA ASN A 186 -10.73 25.29 -4.08
C ASN A 186 -10.04 24.10 -4.75
#